data_AF-A0A922SMN7-F1
#
_entry.id   AF-A0A922SMN7-F1
#
_cell.length_a   1.000
_cell.length_b   1.000
_cell.length_c   1.000
_cell.angle_alpha   90.00
_cell.angle_beta   90.00
_cell.angle_gamma   90.00
#
_symmetry.space_group_name_H-M   'P 1'
#
loop_
_entity.id
_entity.type
_entity.pdbx_description
1 polymer ?
#
loop_
_entity_poly.entity_id
_entity_poly.type
_entity_poly.pdbx_seq_one_letter_code
_entity_poly.pdbx_strand_id
1 'polypeptide(L)'
;MSVCDSGDVKLDAAVNNWLKLDKNPTTRNEVFEDISNGRWDKLRGSMLQRLKFGTAGLRGRMGAGYKAMNDVVVLQTAQGLCSYIKKVCNPSQIQNGVVIGFDGRYNSKKFAELTAKVFVSSSIPVHMFREVVATPLVSFGTIHYNAVAGVMVTASHNPREDNGYKVYWRNGCQILSPHDDNVLEEIKQCLDIPDEHWNIKDIRSNPLVSDCHDEVTNKYMETIITPSPEVSDENRKAAIDVVYSAMHGEPISVKQQQDPNPEFPTVTFPNPEELDTLKLSIELAEQKNVKLVLVNDPDADRLAQNKMPLFAFEEAIGYMCDHRVPEKDGVSAAVQVASLASHLYLSGSSIVKQLDALYAEFGYHVTYNKYYICHEPATIQKIFRRIRNYSGPGQYPKKVGDCEIVFLNDFVAGVKIPEKVNGEGHLSEMIMFRCSNGLSVTFRTSGTEPKLKYYSELVCQAPTRSEQESMNEKLKVMVKEFVEELLQPKENGLLG
;
A
#
# COMPACT_ATOMS: atom_id res chain seq x y z
N MET A 1 11.49 -36.33 19.94
CA MET A 1 10.15 -36.37 20.54
C MET A 1 9.34 -35.22 19.97
N SER A 2 8.08 -35.47 19.61
CA SER A 2 7.15 -34.41 19.20
C SER A 2 7.03 -33.40 20.33
N VAL A 3 7.16 -32.10 20.04
CA VAL A 3 6.99 -31.03 21.05
C VAL A 3 5.50 -30.70 21.21
N CYS A 4 4.76 -30.68 20.09
CA CYS A 4 3.32 -30.44 20.08
C CYS A 4 2.55 -31.75 20.07
N ASP A 5 1.54 -31.88 20.93
CA ASP A 5 0.63 -33.03 21.03
C ASP A 5 -0.79 -32.51 21.32
N SER A 6 -1.38 -31.88 20.31
CA SER A 6 -2.71 -31.25 20.39
C SER A 6 -3.86 -32.23 20.13
N GLY A 7 -3.54 -33.47 19.75
CA GLY A 7 -4.51 -34.45 19.25
C GLY A 7 -4.95 -34.22 17.80
N ASP A 8 -4.43 -33.18 17.14
CA ASP A 8 -4.65 -32.87 15.73
C ASP A 8 -3.35 -33.08 14.94
N VAL A 9 -3.27 -34.23 14.25
CA VAL A 9 -2.06 -34.67 13.52
C VAL A 9 -1.57 -33.62 12.52
N LYS A 10 -2.49 -32.85 11.89
CA LYS A 10 -2.10 -31.80 10.94
C LYS A 10 -1.46 -30.61 11.64
N LEU A 11 -2.05 -30.19 12.76
CA LEU A 11 -1.51 -29.10 13.58
C LEU A 11 -0.16 -29.48 14.17
N ASP A 12 -0.05 -30.68 14.74
CA ASP A 12 1.18 -31.17 15.38
C ASP A 12 2.31 -31.24 14.35
N ALA A 13 2.04 -31.76 13.15
CA ALA A 13 3.03 -31.78 12.08
C ALA A 13 3.48 -30.37 11.68
N ALA A 14 2.55 -29.42 11.52
CA ALA A 14 2.86 -28.05 11.15
C ALA A 14 3.69 -27.33 12.22
N VAL A 15 3.31 -27.43 13.49
CA VAL A 15 4.01 -26.81 14.63
C VAL A 15 5.42 -27.38 14.78
N ASN A 16 5.56 -28.71 14.78
CA ASN A 16 6.86 -29.34 14.93
C ASN A 16 7.79 -29.03 13.76
N ASN A 17 7.26 -28.97 12.53
CA ASN A 17 8.05 -28.58 11.37
C ASN A 17 8.49 -27.11 11.44
N TRP A 18 7.59 -26.21 11.84
CA TRP A 18 7.94 -24.80 12.02
C TRP A 18 9.01 -24.62 13.12
N LEU A 19 8.88 -25.32 14.26
CA LEU A 19 9.89 -25.34 15.33
C LEU A 19 11.21 -26.00 14.92
N LYS A 20 11.22 -26.85 13.88
CA LYS A 20 12.48 -27.38 13.33
C LYS A 20 13.20 -26.32 12.50
N LEU A 21 12.44 -25.49 11.78
CA LEU A 21 12.97 -24.47 10.89
C LEU A 21 13.40 -23.19 11.65
N ASP A 22 12.55 -22.69 12.55
CA ASP A 22 12.77 -21.39 13.18
C ASP A 22 13.94 -21.40 14.17
N LYS A 23 14.85 -20.43 14.06
CA LYS A 23 15.96 -20.23 15.01
C LYS A 23 15.80 -18.99 15.88
N ASN A 24 14.73 -18.22 15.71
CA ASN A 24 14.50 -17.00 16.48
C ASN A 24 13.94 -17.34 17.87
N PRO A 25 14.65 -17.04 18.97
CA PRO A 25 14.23 -17.44 20.30
C PRO A 25 12.88 -16.81 20.71
N THR A 26 12.58 -15.60 20.25
CA THR A 26 11.33 -14.89 20.59
C THR A 26 10.11 -15.61 20.01
N THR A 27 10.12 -15.91 18.71
CA THR A 27 8.98 -16.56 18.05
C THR A 27 8.88 -18.04 18.44
N ARG A 28 10.01 -18.72 18.72
CA ARG A 28 9.99 -20.06 19.33
C ARG A 28 9.32 -20.06 20.70
N ASN A 29 9.66 -19.10 21.56
CA ASN A 29 9.06 -18.99 22.89
C ASN A 29 7.56 -18.70 22.80
N GLU A 30 7.10 -17.88 21.86
CA GLU A 30 5.67 -17.67 21.61
C GLU A 30 4.95 -19.00 21.33
N VAL A 31 5.52 -19.87 20.49
CA VAL A 31 4.95 -21.19 20.21
C VAL A 31 4.99 -22.09 21.42
N PHE A 32 6.10 -22.13 22.18
CA PHE A 32 6.18 -22.94 23.40
C PHE A 32 5.16 -22.49 24.46
N GLU A 33 4.94 -21.19 24.60
CA GLU A 33 3.91 -20.65 25.48
C GLU A 33 2.50 -21.00 24.99
N ASP A 34 2.23 -20.93 23.68
CA ASP A 34 0.94 -21.33 23.12
C ASP A 34 0.66 -22.82 23.33
N ILE A 35 1.69 -23.68 23.21
CA ILE A 35 1.61 -25.12 23.51
C ILE A 35 1.33 -25.33 25.01
N SER A 36 2.11 -24.70 25.90
CA SER A 36 1.97 -24.93 27.35
C SER A 36 0.64 -24.44 27.91
N ASN A 37 0.05 -23.42 27.29
CA ASN A 37 -1.26 -22.88 27.67
C ASN A 37 -2.43 -23.50 26.88
N GLY A 38 -2.19 -24.52 26.05
CA GLY A 38 -3.24 -25.19 25.28
C GLY A 38 -3.97 -24.29 24.27
N ARG A 39 -3.30 -23.25 23.74
CA ARG A 39 -3.89 -22.26 22.82
C ARG A 39 -3.96 -22.80 21.38
N TRP A 40 -4.59 -23.96 21.20
CA TRP A 40 -4.62 -24.70 19.94
C TRP A 40 -5.27 -23.93 18.79
N ASP A 41 -6.34 -23.17 19.05
CA ASP A 41 -7.00 -22.40 18.00
C ASP A 41 -6.14 -21.25 17.46
N LYS A 42 -5.36 -20.60 18.34
CA LYS A 42 -4.37 -19.61 17.92
C LYS A 42 -3.31 -20.26 17.02
N LEU A 43 -2.79 -21.42 17.43
CA LEU A 43 -1.81 -22.19 16.64
C LEU A 43 -2.39 -22.68 15.30
N ARG A 44 -3.65 -23.13 15.24
CA ARG A 44 -4.31 -23.45 13.96
C ARG A 44 -4.34 -22.23 13.04
N GLY A 45 -4.73 -21.08 13.60
CA GLY A 45 -4.79 -19.81 12.87
C GLY A 45 -3.44 -19.36 12.30
N SER A 46 -2.33 -19.57 13.03
CA SER A 46 -1.00 -19.12 12.62
C SER A 46 -0.19 -20.17 11.84
N MET A 47 -0.40 -21.47 12.07
CA MET A 47 0.43 -22.55 11.51
C MET A 47 -0.19 -23.25 10.30
N LEU A 48 -1.51 -23.32 10.19
CA LEU A 48 -2.16 -24.06 9.09
C LEU A 48 -2.42 -23.19 7.85
N GLN A 49 -2.13 -21.90 7.93
CA GLN A 49 -2.28 -20.95 6.84
C GLN A 49 -0.97 -20.18 6.64
N ARG A 50 -0.66 -19.85 5.39
CA ARG A 50 0.50 -19.03 5.03
C ARG A 50 0.07 -17.66 4.52
N LEU A 51 0.87 -16.64 4.78
CA LEU A 51 0.76 -15.35 4.09
C LEU A 51 0.80 -15.52 2.57
N LYS A 52 -0.04 -14.78 1.87
CA LYS A 52 -0.09 -14.75 0.41
C LYS A 52 0.20 -13.34 -0.08
N PHE A 53 0.71 -13.23 -1.30
CA PHE A 53 0.87 -11.93 -1.93
C PHE A 53 -0.51 -11.31 -2.12
N GLY A 54 -0.70 -10.13 -1.52
CA GLY A 54 -1.83 -9.27 -1.82
C GLY A 54 -1.44 -8.25 -2.88
N THR A 55 -2.32 -7.28 -3.13
CA THR A 55 -2.07 -6.18 -4.09
C THR A 55 -0.83 -5.35 -3.79
N ALA A 56 -0.29 -5.42 -2.57
CA ALA A 56 0.82 -4.60 -2.09
C ALA A 56 1.90 -5.41 -1.34
N GLY A 57 2.19 -6.62 -1.83
CA GLY A 57 3.19 -7.54 -1.26
C GLY A 57 2.63 -8.54 -0.23
N LEU A 58 3.52 -9.28 0.43
CA LEU A 58 3.18 -10.03 1.65
C LEU A 58 3.06 -9.03 2.80
N ARG A 59 1.98 -9.07 3.58
CA ARG A 59 1.81 -8.24 4.77
C ARG A 59 1.16 -9.04 5.87
N GLY A 60 1.58 -8.77 7.11
CA GLY A 60 0.91 -9.31 8.28
C GLY A 60 1.61 -8.92 9.56
N ARG A 61 0.90 -9.17 10.66
CA ARG A 61 1.45 -9.02 12.01
C ARG A 61 2.73 -9.82 12.15
N MET A 62 3.74 -9.25 12.78
CA MET A 62 4.94 -9.96 13.17
C MET A 62 4.63 -10.93 14.31
N GLY A 63 5.15 -12.15 14.21
CA GLY A 63 4.90 -13.20 15.21
C GLY A 63 5.20 -14.59 14.67
N ALA A 64 4.95 -15.62 15.49
CA ALA A 64 5.17 -17.00 15.11
C ALA A 64 4.16 -17.56 14.08
N GLY A 65 4.60 -18.57 13.34
CA GLY A 65 3.78 -19.30 12.36
C GLY A 65 3.88 -18.78 10.92
N TYR A 66 3.25 -19.48 9.98
CA TYR A 66 3.34 -19.16 8.55
C TYR A 66 2.41 -18.02 8.12
N LYS A 67 1.40 -17.67 8.93
CA LYS A 67 0.46 -16.56 8.69
C LYS A 67 0.95 -15.21 9.26
N ALA A 68 2.17 -15.15 9.75
CA ALA A 68 2.78 -13.96 10.36
C ALA A 68 4.10 -13.61 9.67
N MET A 69 4.52 -12.35 9.75
CA MET A 69 5.85 -11.95 9.30
C MET A 69 6.91 -12.37 10.32
N ASN A 70 7.90 -13.14 9.89
CA ASN A 70 9.02 -13.61 10.70
C ASN A 70 10.19 -14.08 9.82
N ASP A 71 11.31 -14.41 10.45
CA ASP A 71 12.53 -14.89 9.79
C ASP A 71 12.27 -16.08 8.84
N VAL A 72 11.49 -17.08 9.26
CA VAL A 72 11.16 -18.27 8.44
C VAL A 72 10.42 -17.88 7.17
N VAL A 73 9.39 -17.05 7.30
CA VAL A 73 8.58 -16.61 6.15
C VAL A 73 9.43 -15.75 5.20
N VAL A 74 10.27 -14.86 5.72
CA VAL A 74 11.17 -14.02 4.90
C VAL A 74 12.18 -14.87 4.14
N LEU A 75 12.85 -15.81 4.81
CA LEU A 75 13.83 -16.71 4.19
C LEU A 75 13.20 -17.58 3.09
N GLN A 76 12.06 -18.21 3.37
CA GLN A 76 11.35 -19.00 2.37
C GLN A 76 10.84 -18.15 1.20
N THR A 77 10.38 -16.92 1.46
CA THR A 77 9.94 -15.98 0.42
C THR A 77 11.11 -15.59 -0.49
N ALA A 78 12.25 -15.22 0.08
CA ALA A 78 13.45 -14.90 -0.67
C ALA A 78 13.96 -16.11 -1.48
N GLN A 79 13.86 -17.32 -0.92
CA GLN A 79 14.23 -18.56 -1.63
C GLN A 79 13.32 -18.82 -2.83
N GLY A 80 11.99 -18.70 -2.65
CA GLY A 80 11.05 -18.86 -3.75
C GLY A 80 11.23 -17.80 -4.83
N LEU A 81 11.45 -16.53 -4.45
CA LEU A 81 11.76 -15.45 -5.40
C LEU A 81 13.07 -15.72 -6.15
N CYS A 82 14.12 -16.17 -5.46
CA CYS A 82 15.39 -16.53 -6.08
C CYS A 82 15.23 -17.71 -7.06
N SER A 83 14.47 -18.75 -6.68
CA SER A 83 14.15 -19.89 -7.57
C SER A 83 13.41 -19.41 -8.82
N TYR A 84 12.39 -18.58 -8.64
CA TYR A 84 11.62 -18.02 -9.73
C TYR A 84 12.48 -17.19 -10.68
N ILE A 85 13.31 -16.28 -10.16
CA ILE A 85 14.25 -15.48 -10.96
C ILE A 85 15.17 -16.39 -11.79
N LYS A 86 15.76 -17.44 -11.20
CA LYS A 86 16.62 -18.39 -11.91
C LYS A 86 15.88 -19.16 -13.00
N LYS A 87 14.57 -19.36 -12.84
CA LYS A 87 13.72 -20.07 -13.80
C LYS A 87 13.34 -19.21 -15.01
N VAL A 88 13.10 -17.92 -14.82
CA VAL A 88 12.52 -17.04 -15.86
C VAL A 88 13.47 -15.99 -16.41
N CYS A 89 14.58 -15.69 -15.73
CA CYS A 89 15.60 -14.75 -16.19
C CYS A 89 16.83 -15.50 -16.71
N ASN A 90 17.48 -14.93 -17.72
CA ASN A 90 18.73 -15.49 -18.25
C ASN A 90 19.95 -15.07 -17.40
N PRO A 91 21.10 -15.75 -17.53
CA PRO A 91 22.27 -15.48 -16.69
C PRO A 91 22.80 -14.04 -16.78
N SER A 92 22.74 -13.40 -17.95
CA SER A 92 23.22 -12.02 -18.10
C SER A 92 22.30 -11.01 -17.39
N GLN A 93 21.00 -11.27 -17.34
CA GLN A 93 20.07 -10.47 -16.54
C GLN A 93 20.33 -10.65 -15.04
N ILE A 94 20.52 -11.90 -14.59
CA ILE A 94 20.75 -12.21 -13.17
C ILE A 94 22.00 -11.53 -12.61
N GLN A 95 23.02 -11.28 -13.45
CA GLN A 95 24.22 -10.53 -13.06
C GLN A 95 23.96 -9.08 -12.66
N ASN A 96 22.83 -8.49 -13.09
CA ASN A 96 22.45 -7.14 -12.63
C ASN A 96 21.94 -7.14 -11.18
N GLY A 97 21.70 -8.33 -10.61
CA GLY A 97 21.38 -8.49 -9.19
C GLY A 97 19.96 -8.06 -8.82
N VAL A 98 19.75 -7.88 -7.52
CA VAL A 98 18.51 -7.39 -6.93
C VAL A 98 18.75 -6.12 -6.12
N VAL A 99 17.75 -5.25 -6.03
CA VAL A 99 17.80 -4.06 -5.17
C VAL A 99 17.04 -4.34 -3.88
N ILE A 100 17.60 -4.02 -2.70
CA ILE A 100 16.95 -4.28 -1.41
C ILE A 100 16.94 -3.01 -0.55
N GLY A 101 15.73 -2.55 -0.20
CA GLY A 101 15.49 -1.46 0.74
C GLY A 101 14.57 -1.90 1.90
N PHE A 102 14.46 -1.03 2.90
CA PHE A 102 13.63 -1.27 4.07
C PHE A 102 13.18 0.05 4.71
N ASP A 103 12.03 0.01 5.38
CA ASP A 103 11.53 1.15 6.16
C ASP A 103 12.02 1.12 7.63
N GLY A 104 11.57 2.11 8.42
CA GLY A 104 11.95 2.26 9.82
C GLY A 104 11.28 1.28 10.81
N ARG A 105 10.48 0.31 10.37
CA ARG A 105 9.75 -0.60 11.28
C ARG A 105 10.65 -1.61 11.95
N TYR A 106 10.13 -2.20 13.04
CA TYR A 106 10.79 -3.31 13.71
C TYR A 106 11.08 -4.46 12.74
N ASN A 107 12.29 -5.02 12.88
CA ASN A 107 12.82 -6.12 12.07
C ASN A 107 13.02 -5.81 10.58
N SER A 108 12.64 -4.65 10.03
CA SER A 108 12.75 -4.38 8.59
C SER A 108 14.19 -4.51 8.08
N LYS A 109 15.16 -3.91 8.79
CA LYS A 109 16.60 -4.08 8.50
C LYS A 109 17.05 -5.54 8.53
N LYS A 110 16.65 -6.30 9.55
CA LYS A 110 17.01 -7.72 9.71
C LYS A 110 16.44 -8.57 8.59
N PHE A 111 15.17 -8.35 8.22
CA PHE A 111 14.51 -9.07 7.14
C PHE A 111 15.15 -8.74 5.78
N ALA A 112 15.57 -7.49 5.55
CA ALA A 112 16.34 -7.11 4.38
C ALA A 112 17.71 -7.84 4.33
N GLU A 113 18.41 -7.94 5.46
CA GLU A 113 19.69 -8.66 5.57
C GLU A 113 19.55 -10.18 5.38
N LEU A 114 18.49 -10.79 5.91
CA LEU A 114 18.13 -12.20 5.64
C LEU A 114 17.83 -12.43 4.16
N THR A 115 17.13 -11.50 3.53
CA THR A 115 16.83 -11.54 2.10
C THR A 115 18.11 -11.49 1.28
N ALA A 116 18.98 -10.51 1.54
CA ALA A 116 20.28 -10.37 0.89
C ALA A 116 21.11 -11.65 1.02
N LYS A 117 21.09 -12.28 2.20
CA LYS A 117 21.81 -13.53 2.44
C LYS A 117 21.38 -14.67 1.51
N VAL A 118 20.08 -14.82 1.25
CA VAL A 118 19.58 -15.85 0.32
C VAL A 118 20.08 -15.62 -1.11
N PHE A 119 20.04 -14.38 -1.58
CA PHE A 119 20.51 -14.02 -2.93
C PHE A 119 22.01 -14.23 -3.10
N VAL A 120 22.81 -13.78 -2.12
CA VAL A 120 24.26 -13.95 -2.11
C VAL A 120 24.66 -15.43 -2.07
N SER A 121 24.00 -16.25 -1.25
CA SER A 121 24.21 -17.71 -1.23
C SER A 121 23.89 -18.38 -2.57
N SER A 122 23.07 -17.71 -3.40
CA SER A 122 22.70 -18.13 -4.74
C SER A 122 23.57 -17.52 -5.85
N SER A 123 24.65 -16.82 -5.51
CA SER A 123 25.54 -16.08 -6.40
C SER A 123 24.84 -14.98 -7.21
N ILE A 124 23.79 -14.37 -6.64
CA ILE A 124 23.09 -13.23 -7.23
C ILE A 124 23.56 -11.95 -6.51
N PRO A 125 24.08 -10.94 -7.23
CA PRO A 125 24.48 -9.67 -6.63
C PRO A 125 23.31 -8.94 -5.97
N VAL A 126 23.61 -8.14 -4.96
CA VAL A 126 22.63 -7.37 -4.19
C VAL A 126 23.09 -5.92 -4.08
N HIS A 127 22.27 -4.99 -4.58
CA HIS A 127 22.40 -3.55 -4.33
C HIS A 127 21.54 -3.23 -3.11
N MET A 128 22.17 -2.99 -1.97
CA MET A 128 21.46 -2.85 -0.69
C MET A 128 21.56 -1.42 -0.17
N PHE A 129 20.43 -0.84 0.20
CA PHE A 129 20.44 0.43 0.92
C PHE A 129 21.04 0.24 2.32
N ARG A 130 21.94 1.14 2.73
CA ARG A 130 22.50 1.14 4.10
C ARG A 130 21.52 1.59 5.17
N GLU A 131 20.63 2.51 4.82
CA GLU A 131 19.72 3.18 5.73
C GLU A 131 18.27 2.99 5.30
N VAL A 132 17.35 3.48 6.14
CA VAL A 132 15.91 3.53 5.87
C VAL A 132 15.68 4.33 4.58
N VAL A 133 14.81 3.83 3.70
CA VAL A 133 14.48 4.48 2.43
C VAL A 133 12.99 4.40 2.14
N ALA A 134 12.47 5.36 1.37
CA ALA A 134 11.13 5.31 0.82
C ALA A 134 11.04 4.29 -0.32
N THR A 135 9.86 3.69 -0.52
CA THR A 135 9.65 2.67 -1.55
C THR A 135 9.99 3.11 -2.98
N PRO A 136 9.73 4.38 -3.40
CA PRO A 136 10.12 4.87 -4.73
C PRO A 136 11.59 4.67 -5.06
N LEU A 137 12.50 4.76 -4.07
CA LEU A 137 13.93 4.55 -4.27
C LEU A 137 14.26 3.10 -4.65
N VAL A 138 13.53 2.11 -4.13
CA VAL A 138 13.70 0.70 -4.52
C VAL A 138 13.17 0.46 -5.93
N SER A 139 12.01 1.01 -6.27
CA SER A 139 11.44 0.95 -7.63
C SER A 139 12.41 1.59 -8.65
N PHE A 140 12.85 2.82 -8.39
CA PHE A 140 13.78 3.56 -9.22
C PHE A 140 15.15 2.87 -9.31
N GLY A 141 15.71 2.41 -8.19
CA GLY A 141 16.96 1.66 -8.15
C GLY A 141 16.91 0.38 -8.98
N THR A 142 15.76 -0.32 -8.97
CA THR A 142 15.56 -1.56 -9.75
C THR A 142 15.71 -1.27 -11.25
N ILE A 143 15.18 -0.15 -11.72
CA ILE A 143 15.30 0.30 -13.12
C ILE A 143 16.72 0.80 -13.40
N HIS A 144 17.28 1.63 -12.51
CA HIS A 144 18.61 2.23 -12.65
C HIS A 144 19.70 1.17 -12.85
N TYR A 145 19.68 0.10 -12.06
CA TYR A 145 20.61 -1.01 -12.21
C TYR A 145 20.19 -2.07 -13.24
N ASN A 146 19.01 -1.94 -13.87
CA ASN A 146 18.38 -2.98 -14.69
C ASN A 146 18.35 -4.34 -13.93
N ALA A 147 18.14 -4.27 -12.62
CA ALA A 147 18.13 -5.40 -11.71
C ALA A 147 17.01 -6.37 -12.07
N VAL A 148 17.16 -7.65 -11.73
CA VAL A 148 16.14 -8.67 -12.01
C VAL A 148 14.89 -8.52 -11.14
N ALA A 149 15.04 -7.94 -9.95
CA ALA A 149 13.95 -7.61 -9.04
C ALA A 149 14.38 -6.56 -8.01
N GLY A 150 13.40 -5.93 -7.39
CA GLY A 150 13.57 -5.13 -6.17
C GLY A 150 12.79 -5.76 -5.00
N VAL A 151 13.28 -5.58 -3.78
CA VAL A 151 12.59 -5.98 -2.54
C VAL A 151 12.55 -4.79 -1.61
N MET A 152 11.34 -4.39 -1.21
CA MET A 152 11.13 -3.38 -0.18
C MET A 152 10.49 -4.03 1.04
N VAL A 153 11.19 -3.98 2.18
CA VAL A 153 10.66 -4.50 3.44
C VAL A 153 9.90 -3.40 4.15
N THR A 154 8.57 -3.45 4.06
CA THR A 154 7.64 -2.48 4.65
C THR A 154 6.22 -3.04 4.68
N ALA A 155 5.44 -2.61 5.68
CA ALA A 155 3.99 -2.79 5.70
C ALA A 155 3.21 -1.51 5.30
N SER A 156 3.89 -0.49 4.76
CA SER A 156 3.27 0.77 4.37
C SER A 156 2.61 1.53 5.51
N HIS A 157 1.33 1.85 5.39
CA HIS A 157 0.53 2.54 6.39
C HIS A 157 -0.02 1.61 7.49
N ASN A 158 0.23 0.30 7.44
CA ASN A 158 -0.23 -0.66 8.46
C ASN A 158 0.30 -0.31 9.89
N PRO A 159 -0.32 -0.81 10.98
CA PRO A 159 0.17 -0.56 12.35
C PRO A 159 1.59 -1.07 12.58
N ARG A 160 2.29 -0.57 13.62
CA ARG A 160 3.70 -0.93 13.91
C ARG A 160 3.95 -2.42 14.15
N GLU A 161 2.93 -3.14 14.61
CA GLU A 161 3.00 -4.58 14.86
C GLU A 161 3.06 -5.39 13.55
N ASP A 162 2.76 -4.78 12.41
CA ASP A 162 2.85 -5.38 11.09
C ASP A 162 4.18 -5.05 10.41
N ASN A 163 4.68 -6.01 9.63
CA ASN A 163 5.73 -5.79 8.63
C ASN A 163 5.26 -6.39 7.29
N GLY A 164 6.06 -6.24 6.24
CA GLY A 164 5.73 -6.75 4.92
C GLY A 164 6.93 -6.90 4.01
N TYR A 165 6.66 -7.46 2.84
CA TYR A 165 7.65 -7.83 1.84
C TYR A 165 7.06 -7.54 0.46
N LYS A 166 7.42 -6.39 -0.11
CA LYS A 166 7.03 -5.96 -1.45
C LYS A 166 8.09 -6.41 -2.45
N VAL A 167 7.64 -6.91 -3.59
CA VAL A 167 8.53 -7.35 -4.67
C VAL A 167 8.23 -6.54 -5.92
N TYR A 168 9.29 -6.00 -6.49
CA TYR A 168 9.32 -5.24 -7.73
C TYR A 168 9.96 -6.09 -8.81
N TRP A 169 9.42 -6.03 -10.02
CA TRP A 169 10.04 -6.67 -11.16
C TRP A 169 11.00 -5.72 -11.89
N ARG A 170 11.61 -6.20 -12.97
CA ARG A 170 12.63 -5.50 -13.78
C ARG A 170 12.20 -4.14 -14.32
N ASN A 171 10.91 -3.92 -14.45
CA ASN A 171 10.31 -2.66 -14.88
C ASN A 171 10.09 -1.67 -13.72
N GLY A 172 10.57 -1.98 -12.51
CA GLY A 172 10.37 -1.17 -11.30
C GLY A 172 8.92 -1.14 -10.81
N CYS A 173 8.01 -1.90 -11.40
CA CYS A 173 6.63 -2.02 -10.92
C CYS A 173 6.54 -3.18 -9.93
N GLN A 174 5.65 -3.05 -8.95
CA GLN A 174 5.33 -4.16 -8.07
C GLN A 174 4.79 -5.36 -8.87
N ILE A 175 5.14 -6.58 -8.47
CA ILE A 175 4.65 -7.80 -9.13
C ILE A 175 3.13 -7.94 -8.97
N LEU A 176 2.50 -8.42 -10.04
CA LEU A 176 1.11 -8.84 -10.14
C LEU A 176 1.08 -10.22 -10.81
N SER A 177 -0.10 -10.84 -10.88
CA SER A 177 -0.29 -12.08 -11.62
C SER A 177 0.19 -11.95 -13.07
N PRO A 178 0.96 -12.93 -13.59
CA PRO A 178 1.25 -14.23 -12.99
C PRO A 178 2.53 -14.28 -12.12
N HIS A 179 3.27 -13.19 -11.93
CA HIS A 179 4.54 -13.22 -11.21
C HIS A 179 4.36 -13.58 -9.72
N ASP A 180 3.38 -12.98 -9.04
CA ASP A 180 3.07 -13.24 -7.64
C ASP A 180 2.68 -14.71 -7.36
N ASP A 181 1.78 -15.27 -8.17
CA ASP A 181 1.32 -16.65 -8.10
C ASP A 181 2.50 -17.61 -8.34
N ASN A 182 3.32 -17.33 -9.35
CA ASN A 182 4.48 -18.16 -9.65
C ASN A 182 5.54 -18.12 -8.55
N VAL A 183 5.82 -16.94 -7.97
CA VAL A 183 6.71 -16.85 -6.80
C VAL A 183 6.15 -17.67 -5.64
N LEU A 184 4.84 -17.59 -5.39
CA LEU A 184 4.20 -18.38 -4.33
C LEU A 184 4.31 -19.90 -4.58
N GLU A 185 4.19 -20.36 -5.81
CA GLU A 185 4.43 -21.76 -6.16
C GLU A 185 5.89 -22.17 -5.93
N GLU A 186 6.85 -21.33 -6.29
CA GLU A 186 8.28 -21.59 -6.05
C GLU A 186 8.60 -21.62 -4.55
N ILE A 187 7.97 -20.76 -3.72
CA ILE A 187 8.12 -20.82 -2.24
C ILE A 187 7.74 -22.21 -1.72
N LYS A 188 6.66 -22.81 -2.23
CA LYS A 188 6.21 -24.15 -1.79
C LYS A 188 7.21 -25.25 -2.15
N GLN A 189 8.06 -25.03 -3.14
CA GLN A 189 9.13 -25.95 -3.53
C GLN A 189 10.43 -25.71 -2.74
N CYS A 190 10.58 -24.56 -2.09
CA CYS A 190 11.78 -24.16 -1.37
C CYS A 190 11.52 -23.91 0.12
N LEU A 191 10.90 -24.88 0.80
CA LEU A 191 10.51 -24.75 2.21
C LEU A 191 11.63 -25.07 3.21
N ASP A 192 12.59 -25.89 2.84
CA ASP A 192 13.77 -26.12 3.68
C ASP A 192 14.67 -24.88 3.70
N ILE A 193 15.19 -24.53 4.87
CA ILE A 193 16.06 -23.36 5.05
C ILE A 193 17.47 -23.86 5.40
N PRO A 194 18.45 -23.71 4.50
CA PRO A 194 19.83 -24.03 4.79
C PRO A 194 20.38 -23.29 6.01
N ASP A 195 21.23 -23.95 6.79
CA ASP A 195 21.73 -23.39 8.05
C ASP A 195 22.51 -22.09 7.84
N GLU A 196 23.24 -21.99 6.74
CA GLU A 196 24.01 -20.82 6.35
C GLU A 196 23.13 -19.60 6.06
N HIS A 197 21.86 -19.78 5.66
CA HIS A 197 20.95 -18.65 5.39
C HIS A 197 20.60 -17.85 6.65
N TRP A 198 20.74 -18.45 7.83
CA TRP A 198 20.53 -17.77 9.11
C TRP A 198 21.70 -16.87 9.52
N ASN A 199 22.88 -17.06 8.94
CA ASN A 199 24.05 -16.26 9.28
C ASN A 199 24.16 -15.02 8.38
N ILE A 200 23.61 -13.92 8.88
CA ILE A 200 23.67 -12.59 8.25
C ILE A 200 24.85 -11.74 8.77
N LYS A 201 25.72 -12.32 9.60
CA LYS A 201 26.91 -11.61 10.09
C LYS A 201 27.76 -11.18 8.89
N ASP A 202 28.18 -9.92 8.89
CA ASP A 202 29.04 -9.33 7.87
C ASP A 202 28.42 -9.34 6.44
N ILE A 203 27.09 -9.54 6.30
CA ILE A 203 26.43 -9.60 4.99
C ILE A 203 26.69 -8.35 4.14
N ARG A 204 26.73 -7.18 4.77
CA ARG A 204 26.99 -5.89 4.10
C ARG A 204 28.43 -5.74 3.60
N SER A 205 29.36 -6.53 4.12
CA SER A 205 30.76 -6.56 3.68
C SER A 205 31.03 -7.68 2.68
N ASN A 206 30.00 -8.45 2.29
CA ASN A 206 30.14 -9.51 1.31
C ASN A 206 30.47 -8.91 -0.08
N PRO A 207 31.40 -9.50 -0.86
CA PRO A 207 31.76 -8.98 -2.19
C PRO A 207 30.60 -8.88 -3.21
N LEU A 208 29.52 -9.63 -2.99
CA LEU A 208 28.32 -9.59 -3.83
C LEU A 208 27.29 -8.55 -3.35
N VAL A 209 27.56 -7.82 -2.27
CA VAL A 209 26.70 -6.77 -1.74
C VAL A 209 27.35 -5.42 -1.96
N SER A 210 26.70 -4.55 -2.73
CA SER A 210 27.07 -3.15 -2.93
C SER A 210 26.13 -2.25 -2.14
N ASP A 211 26.67 -1.20 -1.52
CA ASP A 211 25.85 -0.11 -0.99
C ASP A 211 25.41 0.80 -2.13
N CYS A 212 24.10 0.93 -2.34
CA CYS A 212 23.53 1.75 -3.41
C CYS A 212 22.91 3.06 -2.90
N HIS A 213 23.02 3.38 -1.61
CA HIS A 213 22.21 4.43 -0.99
C HIS A 213 22.46 5.81 -1.61
N ASP A 214 23.69 6.31 -1.63
CA ASP A 214 23.96 7.65 -2.18
C ASP A 214 23.73 7.71 -3.68
N GLU A 215 24.17 6.68 -4.42
CA GLU A 215 24.04 6.66 -5.88
C GLU A 215 22.58 6.76 -6.30
N VAL A 216 21.74 5.89 -5.75
CA VAL A 216 20.33 5.83 -6.12
C VAL A 216 19.58 7.06 -5.60
N THR A 217 19.83 7.49 -4.37
CA THR A 217 19.18 8.69 -3.81
C THR A 217 19.54 9.94 -4.61
N ASN A 218 20.81 10.16 -4.93
CA ASN A 218 21.22 11.33 -5.73
C ASN A 218 20.62 11.29 -7.13
N LYS A 219 20.65 10.13 -7.80
CA LYS A 219 20.10 9.98 -9.16
C LYS A 219 18.58 10.15 -9.18
N TYR A 220 17.90 9.66 -8.16
CA TYR A 220 16.46 9.85 -7.97
C TYR A 220 16.14 11.34 -7.74
N MET A 221 16.89 12.03 -6.86
CA MET A 221 16.71 13.45 -6.60
C MET A 221 16.98 14.31 -7.85
N GLU A 222 18.02 14.00 -8.64
CA GLU A 222 18.22 14.62 -9.95
C GLU A 222 17.00 14.43 -10.85
N THR A 223 16.43 13.22 -10.88
CA THR A 223 15.29 12.87 -11.74
C THR A 223 14.06 13.71 -11.40
N ILE A 224 13.73 13.87 -10.12
CA ILE A 224 12.52 14.59 -9.67
C ILE A 224 12.71 16.11 -9.55
N ILE A 225 13.95 16.59 -9.32
CA ILE A 225 14.30 18.02 -9.22
C ILE A 225 14.87 18.56 -10.55
N THR A 226 14.57 17.95 -11.70
CA THR A 226 14.88 18.61 -13.00
C THR A 226 13.63 19.32 -13.56
N PRO A 227 13.20 20.47 -12.99
CA PRO A 227 12.30 21.35 -13.73
C PRO A 227 13.12 22.17 -14.75
N SER A 228 12.46 22.84 -15.70
CA SER A 228 13.18 23.75 -16.60
C SER A 228 13.91 24.83 -15.79
N PRO A 229 15.00 25.42 -16.31
CA PRO A 229 15.70 26.53 -15.65
C PRO A 229 14.75 27.67 -15.21
N GLU A 230 13.69 27.90 -15.98
CA GLU A 230 12.65 28.91 -15.70
C GLU A 230 11.91 28.63 -14.39
N VAL A 231 11.47 27.38 -14.17
CA VAL A 231 10.77 26.96 -12.95
C VAL A 231 11.70 27.04 -11.73
N SER A 232 12.98 26.70 -11.88
CA SER A 232 13.97 26.85 -10.80
C SER A 232 14.15 28.32 -10.39
N ASP A 233 14.18 29.23 -11.36
CA ASP A 233 14.26 30.67 -11.09
C ASP A 233 12.98 31.22 -10.46
N GLU A 234 11.81 30.75 -10.89
CA GLU A 234 10.52 31.07 -10.27
C GLU A 234 10.47 30.60 -8.80
N ASN A 235 10.81 29.33 -8.53
CA ASN A 235 10.86 28.79 -7.17
C ASN A 235 11.75 29.62 -6.25
N ARG A 236 12.93 30.03 -6.74
CA ARG A 236 13.87 30.88 -5.97
C ARG A 236 13.32 32.28 -5.70
N LYS A 237 12.60 32.87 -6.66
CA LYS A 237 12.00 34.21 -6.53
C LYS A 237 10.76 34.21 -5.63
N ALA A 238 9.98 33.12 -5.65
CA ALA A 238 8.74 33.01 -4.88
C ALA A 238 8.98 32.97 -3.37
N ALA A 239 10.07 32.31 -2.94
CA ALA A 239 10.47 32.19 -1.53
C ALA A 239 9.31 31.72 -0.61
N ILE A 240 8.56 30.70 -1.05
CA ILE A 240 7.46 30.12 -0.26
C ILE A 240 8.04 29.15 0.78
N ASP A 241 7.73 29.41 2.04
CA ASP A 241 7.98 28.45 3.12
C ASP A 241 6.99 27.28 3.07
N VAL A 242 7.46 26.06 3.35
CA VAL A 242 6.65 24.81 3.32
C VAL A 242 6.89 24.05 4.63
N VAL A 243 5.82 23.51 5.24
CA VAL A 243 5.92 22.54 6.33
C VAL A 243 5.68 21.15 5.75
N TYR A 244 6.55 20.22 6.08
CA TYR A 244 6.46 18.84 5.61
C TYR A 244 6.52 17.86 6.79
N SER A 245 5.92 16.69 6.65
CA SER A 245 6.06 15.57 7.58
C SER A 245 6.04 14.27 6.79
N ALA A 246 7.05 13.42 6.94
CA ALA A 246 6.97 12.05 6.43
C ALA A 246 6.47 11.07 7.49
N MET A 247 5.82 11.55 8.56
CA MET A 247 5.33 10.72 9.65
C MET A 247 6.41 9.73 10.14
N HIS A 248 7.58 10.30 10.43
CA HIS A 248 8.87 9.65 10.71
C HIS A 248 9.78 9.46 9.46
N GLY A 249 9.96 10.54 8.65
CA GLY A 249 10.97 10.75 7.56
C GLY A 249 11.10 12.26 7.12
N GLU A 250 12.03 12.65 6.21
CA GLU A 250 12.63 14.05 6.01
C GLU A 250 12.03 14.99 4.90
N PRO A 251 12.11 16.40 4.82
CA PRO A 251 12.59 17.57 5.66
C PRO A 251 11.61 18.84 5.82
N ILE A 252 12.02 20.12 6.17
CA ILE A 252 11.25 21.21 6.95
C ILE A 252 10.12 20.62 7.77
N SER A 253 10.57 19.99 8.83
CA SER A 253 9.85 18.87 9.38
C SER A 253 9.24 19.21 10.72
N VAL A 254 8.06 18.66 10.95
CA VAL A 254 7.58 18.41 12.31
C VAL A 254 8.64 17.56 13.00
N LYS A 255 9.42 18.15 13.92
CA LYS A 255 10.58 17.49 14.55
C LYS A 255 10.22 16.13 15.17
N GLN A 256 9.04 16.04 15.78
CA GLN A 256 8.52 14.83 16.40
C GLN A 256 8.24 13.70 15.39
N GLN A 257 8.09 14.04 14.11
CA GLN A 257 7.79 13.14 12.98
C GLN A 257 8.91 13.17 11.92
N GLN A 258 10.09 13.71 12.23
CA GLN A 258 11.19 13.84 11.28
C GLN A 258 11.99 12.55 11.15
N ASP A 259 12.38 11.97 12.29
CA ASP A 259 13.28 10.82 12.31
C ASP A 259 12.49 9.50 12.28
N PRO A 260 12.93 8.49 11.49
CA PRO A 260 12.35 7.16 11.50
C PRO A 260 12.24 6.58 12.91
N ASN A 261 11.03 6.20 13.31
CA ASN A 261 10.77 5.62 14.62
C ASN A 261 9.77 4.47 14.52
N PRO A 262 10.16 3.22 14.84
CA PRO A 262 9.29 2.06 14.71
C PRO A 262 8.08 2.09 15.66
N GLU A 263 8.09 2.93 16.70
CA GLU A 263 6.95 3.09 17.60
C GLU A 263 5.84 3.97 17.01
N PHE A 264 6.13 4.74 15.94
CA PHE A 264 5.26 5.81 15.44
C PHE A 264 4.65 6.65 16.59
N PRO A 265 5.46 7.19 17.53
CA PRO A 265 5.00 7.68 18.84
C PRO A 265 3.98 8.81 18.81
N THR A 266 3.77 9.42 17.65
CA THR A 266 2.82 10.52 17.46
C THR A 266 1.47 10.09 16.88
N VAL A 267 1.35 8.87 16.36
CA VAL A 267 0.16 8.39 15.62
C VAL A 267 -0.09 6.91 15.86
N THR A 268 -1.36 6.51 16.00
CA THR A 268 -1.71 5.07 16.12
C THR A 268 -1.67 4.35 14.77
N PHE A 269 -1.98 5.08 13.70
CA PHE A 269 -2.03 4.58 12.33
C PHE A 269 -1.40 5.65 11.41
N PRO A 270 -0.21 5.39 10.83
CA PRO A 270 0.52 6.39 10.04
C PRO A 270 -0.05 6.49 8.61
N ASN A 271 -1.26 7.03 8.50
CA ASN A 271 -2.00 7.20 7.26
C ASN A 271 -2.42 8.67 7.10
N PRO A 272 -1.98 9.39 6.04
CA PRO A 272 -2.25 10.82 5.87
C PRO A 272 -3.73 11.14 5.63
N GLU A 273 -4.58 10.12 5.44
CA GLU A 273 -6.04 10.27 5.37
C GLU A 273 -6.67 10.48 6.77
N GLU A 274 -5.97 10.13 7.85
CA GLU A 274 -6.47 10.30 9.23
C GLU A 274 -6.14 11.69 9.76
N LEU A 275 -7.16 12.43 10.21
CA LEU A 275 -7.05 13.82 10.67
C LEU A 275 -6.00 14.00 11.78
N ASP A 276 -5.90 13.02 12.68
CA ASP A 276 -4.95 13.06 13.80
C ASP A 276 -3.49 13.10 13.35
N THR A 277 -3.16 12.54 12.17
CA THR A 277 -1.79 12.57 11.65
C THR A 277 -1.33 13.95 11.17
N LEU A 278 -2.28 14.81 10.77
CA LEU A 278 -2.01 16.14 10.20
C LEU A 278 -1.82 17.21 11.28
N LYS A 279 -2.25 16.93 12.52
CA LYS A 279 -2.37 17.91 13.60
C LYS A 279 -1.06 18.66 13.87
N LEU A 280 0.05 17.94 14.04
CA LEU A 280 1.35 18.56 14.34
C LEU A 280 1.88 19.41 13.17
N SER A 281 1.60 18.99 11.93
CA SER A 281 1.99 19.74 10.72
C SER A 281 1.19 21.03 10.57
N ILE A 282 -0.11 20.98 10.87
CA ILE A 282 -0.99 22.16 10.88
C ILE A 282 -0.57 23.13 12.00
N GLU A 283 -0.35 22.65 13.22
CA GLU A 283 0.09 23.49 14.35
C GLU A 283 1.43 24.19 14.06
N LEU A 284 2.39 23.48 13.45
CA LEU A 284 3.66 24.07 13.06
C LEU A 284 3.49 25.10 11.93
N ALA A 285 2.62 24.82 10.95
CA ALA A 285 2.33 25.75 9.88
C ALA A 285 1.68 27.04 10.39
N GLU A 286 0.72 26.95 11.31
CA GLU A 286 0.11 28.11 11.98
C GLU A 286 1.16 28.92 12.77
N GLN A 287 2.01 28.25 13.57
CA GLN A 287 3.08 28.91 14.34
C GLN A 287 4.09 29.65 13.46
N LYS A 288 4.37 29.12 12.27
CA LYS A 288 5.35 29.67 11.32
C LYS A 288 4.71 30.55 10.24
N ASN A 289 3.39 30.74 10.27
CA ASN A 289 2.62 31.44 9.24
C ASN A 289 2.87 30.86 7.82
N VAL A 290 3.03 29.54 7.74
CA VAL A 290 3.25 28.77 6.52
C VAL A 290 1.90 28.35 5.93
N LYS A 291 1.76 28.48 4.61
CA LYS A 291 0.48 28.28 3.91
C LYS A 291 0.37 26.94 3.19
N LEU A 292 1.46 26.17 3.11
CA LEU A 292 1.51 24.87 2.44
C LEU A 292 2.03 23.81 3.41
N VAL A 293 1.20 22.79 3.63
CA VAL A 293 1.51 21.59 4.41
C VAL A 293 1.51 20.38 3.49
N LEU A 294 2.56 19.57 3.54
CA LEU A 294 2.69 18.34 2.76
C LEU A 294 2.96 17.16 3.71
N VAL A 295 2.21 16.06 3.58
CA VAL A 295 2.35 14.88 4.45
C VAL A 295 2.35 13.62 3.61
N ASN A 296 3.32 12.72 3.84
CA ASN A 296 3.44 11.42 3.17
C ASN A 296 3.24 10.27 4.18
N ASP A 297 2.73 9.11 3.72
CA ASP A 297 2.77 7.86 4.49
C ASP A 297 4.20 7.30 4.58
N PRO A 298 4.49 6.33 5.48
CA PRO A 298 5.87 5.91 5.77
C PRO A 298 6.66 5.40 4.57
N ASP A 299 6.00 4.99 3.50
CA ASP A 299 6.61 4.36 2.35
C ASP A 299 6.23 4.96 0.97
N ALA A 300 5.33 5.96 0.95
CA ALA A 300 5.08 6.92 -0.12
C ALA A 300 4.47 6.38 -1.45
N ASP A 301 3.81 5.21 -1.47
CA ASP A 301 3.63 4.40 -2.68
C ASP A 301 2.25 3.70 -2.88
N ARG A 302 1.68 3.69 -4.10
CA ARG A 302 0.45 2.97 -4.58
C ARG A 302 0.51 3.03 -6.18
N LEU A 303 -0.30 2.39 -7.05
CA LEU A 303 -0.27 2.63 -8.56
C LEU A 303 -1.46 2.04 -9.39
N ALA A 304 -1.62 2.39 -10.70
CA ALA A 304 -2.15 1.49 -11.76
C ALA A 304 -1.73 1.83 -13.24
N GLN A 305 -1.73 0.82 -14.14
CA GLN A 305 -0.96 0.69 -15.42
C GLN A 305 -1.74 0.70 -16.76
N ASN A 306 -0.96 0.77 -17.87
CA ASN A 306 -1.15 0.28 -19.27
C ASN A 306 -1.26 1.27 -20.46
N LYS A 307 -0.80 2.50 -20.25
CA LYS A 307 -0.15 3.39 -21.26
C LYS A 307 1.09 3.99 -20.57
N MET A 308 2.00 4.68 -21.25
CA MET A 308 3.05 5.44 -20.54
C MET A 308 2.36 6.61 -19.83
N PRO A 309 2.06 6.53 -18.52
CA PRO A 309 1.22 7.52 -17.87
C PRO A 309 2.14 8.70 -17.53
N LEU A 310 1.86 9.87 -18.09
CA LEU A 310 2.59 11.09 -17.72
C LEU A 310 2.23 11.54 -16.30
N PHE A 311 1.03 11.16 -15.84
CA PHE A 311 0.53 11.38 -14.51
C PHE A 311 -0.49 10.29 -14.19
N ALA A 312 -0.42 9.73 -12.99
CA ALA A 312 -1.45 8.83 -12.47
C ALA A 312 -1.69 9.13 -11.00
N PHE A 313 -2.91 8.89 -10.51
CA PHE A 313 -3.22 9.06 -9.10
C PHE A 313 -4.31 8.09 -8.64
N GLU A 314 -4.40 7.91 -7.31
CA GLU A 314 -5.53 7.29 -6.63
C GLU A 314 -6.10 8.24 -5.58
N GLU A 315 -7.37 8.05 -5.24
CA GLU A 315 -8.06 8.80 -4.18
C GLU A 315 -7.35 8.69 -2.82
N ALA A 316 -6.62 7.60 -2.67
CA ALA A 316 -5.96 7.17 -1.45
C ALA A 316 -4.57 7.85 -1.33
N ILE A 317 -4.53 9.18 -1.52
CA ILE A 317 -3.39 10.12 -1.41
C ILE A 317 -2.13 9.63 -2.14
N GLY A 318 -2.32 9.33 -3.41
CA GLY A 318 -1.34 8.57 -4.11
C GLY A 318 -1.07 9.09 -5.51
N TYR A 319 0.13 9.60 -5.79
CA TYR A 319 0.46 10.26 -7.07
C TYR A 319 1.74 9.72 -7.71
N MET A 320 1.70 9.46 -9.01
CA MET A 320 2.87 9.17 -9.84
C MET A 320 3.03 10.35 -10.80
N CYS A 321 3.96 11.24 -10.49
CA CYS A 321 4.21 12.46 -11.27
C CYS A 321 5.21 12.26 -12.42
N ASP A 322 5.90 11.11 -12.46
CA ASP A 322 6.88 10.80 -13.49
C ASP A 322 6.93 9.29 -13.78
N HIS A 323 6.73 8.92 -15.04
CA HIS A 323 6.85 7.54 -15.52
C HIS A 323 8.21 6.87 -15.27
N ARG A 324 9.28 7.64 -15.01
CA ARG A 324 10.62 7.11 -14.66
C ARG A 324 10.66 6.49 -13.27
N VAL A 325 9.67 6.80 -12.44
CA VAL A 325 9.43 6.20 -11.13
C VAL A 325 8.04 5.56 -11.19
N PRO A 326 7.92 4.31 -11.68
CA PRO A 326 6.62 3.66 -11.86
C PRO A 326 6.12 3.06 -10.54
N GLU A 327 6.02 3.95 -9.56
CA GLU A 327 5.50 3.78 -8.21
C GLU A 327 4.88 5.13 -7.81
N LYS A 328 3.88 5.17 -6.93
CA LYS A 328 3.54 6.49 -6.39
C LYS A 328 4.67 6.99 -5.54
N ASP A 329 4.76 8.29 -5.56
CA ASP A 329 5.92 8.98 -5.12
C ASP A 329 5.45 10.29 -4.51
N GLY A 330 5.13 10.21 -3.21
CA GLY A 330 4.77 11.37 -2.41
C GLY A 330 5.87 12.44 -2.36
N VAL A 331 7.15 12.09 -2.57
CA VAL A 331 8.25 13.05 -2.62
C VAL A 331 8.20 13.83 -3.92
N SER A 332 8.04 13.16 -5.07
CA SER A 332 7.83 13.82 -6.36
C SER A 332 6.58 14.68 -6.36
N ALA A 333 5.48 14.20 -5.79
CA ALA A 333 4.23 14.94 -5.68
C ALA A 333 4.40 16.23 -4.85
N ALA A 334 5.12 16.14 -3.73
CA ALA A 334 5.47 17.28 -2.89
C ALA A 334 6.28 18.33 -3.68
N VAL A 335 7.29 17.89 -4.45
CA VAL A 335 8.10 18.78 -5.31
C VAL A 335 7.24 19.48 -6.38
N GLN A 336 6.32 18.75 -7.02
CA GLN A 336 5.42 19.32 -8.02
C GLN A 336 4.45 20.35 -7.41
N VAL A 337 3.85 20.05 -6.25
CA VAL A 337 2.94 20.98 -5.57
C VAL A 337 3.69 22.22 -5.08
N ALA A 338 4.91 22.08 -4.56
CA ALA A 338 5.73 23.22 -4.15
C ALA A 338 6.10 24.13 -5.35
N SER A 339 6.37 23.54 -6.51
CA SER A 339 6.65 24.28 -7.73
C SER A 339 5.41 25.02 -8.25
N LEU A 340 4.25 24.36 -8.26
CA LEU A 340 2.97 24.99 -8.59
C LEU A 340 2.64 26.15 -7.63
N ALA A 341 2.88 25.96 -6.33
CA ALA A 341 2.66 27.00 -5.34
C ALA A 341 3.49 28.26 -5.66
N SER A 342 4.78 28.06 -5.98
CA SER A 342 5.72 29.13 -6.30
C SER A 342 5.30 29.93 -7.53
N HIS A 343 4.92 29.22 -8.60
CA HIS A 343 4.41 29.84 -9.82
C HIS A 343 3.13 30.65 -9.58
N LEU A 344 2.17 30.08 -8.84
CA LEU A 344 0.91 30.74 -8.51
C LEU A 344 1.15 31.99 -7.65
N TYR A 345 2.07 31.94 -6.69
CA TYR A 345 2.40 33.09 -5.86
C TYR A 345 2.99 34.24 -6.67
N LEU A 346 3.93 33.96 -7.57
CA LEU A 346 4.54 34.98 -8.44
C LEU A 346 3.54 35.61 -9.42
N SER A 347 2.52 34.86 -9.82
CA SER A 347 1.41 35.37 -10.66
C SER A 347 0.29 36.05 -9.87
N GLY A 348 0.45 36.25 -8.54
CA GLY A 348 -0.56 36.91 -7.69
C GLY A 348 -1.76 36.01 -7.33
N SER A 349 -1.64 34.71 -7.58
CA SER A 349 -2.61 33.67 -7.27
C SER A 349 -2.20 32.86 -6.02
N SER A 350 -2.93 31.79 -5.73
CA SER A 350 -2.60 30.81 -4.68
C SER A 350 -3.18 29.45 -5.06
N ILE A 351 -2.73 28.38 -4.40
CA ILE A 351 -3.30 27.03 -4.61
C ILE A 351 -4.82 27.04 -4.38
N VAL A 352 -5.30 27.74 -3.35
CA VAL A 352 -6.73 27.86 -3.06
C VAL A 352 -7.48 28.56 -4.18
N LYS A 353 -6.96 29.68 -4.69
CA LYS A 353 -7.59 30.39 -5.83
C LYS A 353 -7.57 29.53 -7.10
N GLN A 354 -6.50 28.79 -7.34
CA GLN A 354 -6.41 27.87 -8.47
C GLN A 354 -7.42 26.73 -8.34
N LEU A 355 -7.60 26.18 -7.14
CA LEU A 355 -8.62 25.17 -6.86
C LEU A 355 -10.04 25.74 -7.07
N ASP A 356 -10.32 26.95 -6.58
CA ASP A 356 -11.60 27.63 -6.81
C ASP A 356 -11.85 27.85 -8.32
N ALA A 357 -10.83 28.22 -9.08
CA ALA A 357 -10.93 28.36 -10.54
C ALA A 357 -11.22 27.02 -11.23
N LEU A 358 -10.58 25.93 -10.80
CA LEU A 358 -10.86 24.57 -11.31
C LEU A 358 -12.28 24.14 -10.97
N TYR A 359 -12.78 24.44 -9.76
CA TYR A 359 -14.17 24.18 -9.40
C TYR A 359 -15.17 25.00 -10.21
N ALA A 360 -14.81 26.24 -10.57
CA ALA A 360 -15.64 27.05 -11.46
C ALA A 360 -15.68 26.50 -12.90
N GLU A 361 -14.57 25.94 -13.39
CA GLU A 361 -14.46 25.40 -14.76
C GLU A 361 -15.06 24.00 -14.90
N PHE A 362 -14.73 23.09 -14.00
CA PHE A 362 -15.07 21.66 -14.10
C PHE A 362 -16.22 21.23 -13.18
N GLY A 363 -16.67 22.12 -12.29
CA GLY A 363 -17.64 21.82 -11.24
C GLY A 363 -16.97 21.50 -9.91
N TYR A 364 -17.73 21.65 -8.82
CA TYR A 364 -17.30 21.29 -7.48
C TYR A 364 -17.47 19.78 -7.27
N HIS A 365 -16.35 19.10 -7.02
CA HIS A 365 -16.29 17.67 -6.73
C HIS A 365 -16.41 17.44 -5.23
N VAL A 366 -17.57 16.96 -4.78
CA VAL A 366 -17.84 16.61 -3.38
C VAL A 366 -17.57 15.14 -3.18
N THR A 367 -16.83 14.75 -2.16
CA THR A 367 -16.56 13.33 -1.87
C THR A 367 -16.92 12.96 -0.44
N TYR A 368 -17.36 11.72 -0.23
CA TYR A 368 -17.63 11.17 1.10
C TYR A 368 -17.35 9.68 1.14
N ASN A 369 -16.15 9.33 1.62
CA ASN A 369 -15.63 7.97 1.58
C ASN A 369 -15.49 7.44 3.01
N LYS A 370 -15.95 6.21 3.26
CA LYS A 370 -15.65 5.49 4.51
C LYS A 370 -15.57 3.98 4.26
N TYR A 371 -15.46 3.21 5.33
CA TYR A 371 -15.46 1.76 5.30
C TYR A 371 -16.19 1.19 6.51
N TYR A 372 -16.62 -0.06 6.38
CA TYR A 372 -16.97 -0.92 7.48
C TYR A 372 -15.97 -2.07 7.60
N ILE A 373 -15.77 -2.59 8.80
CA ILE A 373 -15.03 -3.82 9.05
C ILE A 373 -16.01 -4.99 9.00
N CYS A 374 -15.64 -6.03 8.25
CA CYS A 374 -16.35 -7.30 8.12
C CYS A 374 -15.35 -8.44 8.15
N HIS A 375 -15.29 -9.16 9.27
CA HIS A 375 -14.35 -10.28 9.44
C HIS A 375 -14.81 -11.58 8.77
N GLU A 376 -16.08 -11.64 8.33
CA GLU A 376 -16.68 -12.84 7.75
C GLU A 376 -16.85 -12.70 6.23
N PRO A 377 -16.01 -13.38 5.42
CA PRO A 377 -16.11 -13.30 3.95
C PRO A 377 -17.48 -13.74 3.41
N ALA A 378 -18.16 -14.67 4.10
CA ALA A 378 -19.49 -15.13 3.72
C ALA A 378 -20.55 -14.00 3.79
N THR A 379 -20.39 -13.07 4.74
CA THR A 379 -21.29 -11.92 4.90
C THR A 379 -21.12 -10.93 3.75
N ILE A 380 -19.88 -10.66 3.33
CA ILE A 380 -19.60 -9.88 2.12
C ILE A 380 -20.26 -10.52 0.89
N GLN A 381 -20.06 -11.83 0.67
CA GLN A 381 -20.66 -12.53 -0.46
C GLN A 381 -22.19 -12.47 -0.43
N LYS A 382 -22.80 -12.57 0.75
CA LYS A 382 -24.25 -12.42 0.95
C LYS A 382 -24.73 -11.02 0.56
N ILE A 383 -24.03 -9.96 0.98
CA ILE A 383 -24.36 -8.57 0.65
C ILE A 383 -24.33 -8.36 -0.87
N PHE A 384 -23.21 -8.68 -1.53
CA PHE A 384 -23.08 -8.47 -2.97
C PHE A 384 -24.05 -9.35 -3.77
N ARG A 385 -24.29 -10.59 -3.34
CA ARG A 385 -25.33 -11.44 -3.95
C ARG A 385 -26.72 -10.82 -3.82
N ARG A 386 -27.06 -10.18 -2.70
CA ARG A 386 -28.33 -9.47 -2.53
C ARG A 386 -28.43 -8.29 -3.48
N ILE A 387 -27.37 -7.48 -3.61
CA ILE A 387 -27.33 -6.34 -4.54
C ILE A 387 -27.57 -6.79 -5.98
N ARG A 388 -26.96 -7.90 -6.40
CA ARG A 388 -27.13 -8.50 -7.74
C ARG A 388 -28.54 -9.07 -8.00
N ASN A 389 -29.30 -9.31 -6.94
CA ASN A 389 -30.63 -9.93 -7.00
C ASN A 389 -31.67 -9.09 -6.25
N TYR A 390 -31.56 -7.77 -6.38
CA TYR A 390 -32.25 -6.77 -5.57
C TYR A 390 -33.78 -6.89 -5.63
N SER A 391 -34.35 -6.86 -6.84
CA SER A 391 -35.80 -7.03 -7.06
C SER A 391 -36.17 -8.39 -7.67
N GLY A 392 -35.18 -9.24 -7.91
CA GLY A 392 -35.34 -10.54 -8.56
C GLY A 392 -34.00 -11.04 -9.12
N PRO A 393 -33.93 -12.28 -9.63
CA PRO A 393 -32.69 -12.86 -10.14
C PRO A 393 -32.01 -11.99 -11.21
N GLY A 394 -30.76 -11.57 -10.96
CA GLY A 394 -29.97 -10.72 -11.86
C GLY A 394 -30.51 -9.29 -12.03
N GLN A 395 -31.43 -8.84 -11.17
CA GLN A 395 -31.98 -7.49 -11.22
C GLN A 395 -31.32 -6.61 -10.16
N TYR A 396 -30.55 -5.63 -10.61
CA TYR A 396 -29.92 -4.62 -9.76
C TYR A 396 -30.91 -3.50 -9.37
N PRO A 397 -30.62 -2.71 -8.30
CA PRO A 397 -31.44 -1.56 -7.95
C PRO A 397 -31.48 -0.53 -9.09
N LYS A 398 -32.67 0.03 -9.35
CA LYS A 398 -32.87 1.12 -10.33
C LYS A 398 -32.91 2.51 -9.67
N LYS A 399 -33.16 2.55 -8.37
CA LYS A 399 -33.23 3.75 -7.55
C LYS A 399 -32.78 3.38 -6.14
N VAL A 400 -32.14 4.32 -5.45
CA VAL A 400 -31.90 4.27 -4.00
C VAL A 400 -32.24 5.65 -3.44
N GLY A 401 -33.11 5.70 -2.43
CA GLY A 401 -33.68 6.97 -1.96
C GLY A 401 -34.29 7.76 -3.11
N ASP A 402 -33.80 8.98 -3.34
CA ASP A 402 -34.20 9.84 -4.47
C ASP A 402 -33.27 9.79 -5.70
N CYS A 403 -32.22 8.98 -5.63
CA CYS A 403 -31.24 8.85 -6.70
C CYS A 403 -31.65 7.75 -7.70
N GLU A 404 -32.01 8.13 -8.92
CA GLU A 404 -32.21 7.18 -10.02
C GLU A 404 -30.85 6.72 -10.57
N ILE A 405 -30.62 5.41 -10.62
CA ILE A 405 -29.37 4.80 -11.10
C ILE A 405 -29.45 4.69 -12.62
N VAL A 406 -28.61 5.47 -13.30
CA VAL A 406 -28.53 5.50 -14.77
C VAL A 406 -27.38 4.66 -15.31
N PHE A 407 -26.40 4.35 -14.48
CA PHE A 407 -25.26 3.52 -14.83
C PHE A 407 -24.88 2.59 -13.68
N LEU A 408 -24.52 1.35 -14.02
CA LEU A 408 -23.96 0.39 -13.09
C LEU A 408 -22.80 -0.36 -13.73
N ASN A 409 -21.76 -0.64 -12.95
CA ASN A 409 -20.68 -1.55 -13.34
C ASN A 409 -20.33 -2.49 -12.18
N ASP A 410 -20.65 -3.76 -12.33
CA ASP A 410 -20.26 -4.86 -11.44
C ASP A 410 -19.06 -5.58 -12.06
N PHE A 411 -17.90 -5.32 -11.48
CA PHE A 411 -16.60 -5.76 -11.99
C PHE A 411 -16.39 -7.27 -11.82
N VAL A 412 -17.06 -7.90 -10.85
CA VAL A 412 -16.93 -9.34 -10.61
C VAL A 412 -17.91 -10.12 -11.47
N ALA A 413 -19.15 -9.63 -11.58
CA ALA A 413 -20.15 -10.27 -12.44
C ALA A 413 -19.91 -9.98 -13.94
N GLY A 414 -19.03 -9.02 -14.27
CA GLY A 414 -18.84 -8.54 -15.63
C GLY A 414 -20.14 -7.93 -16.18
N VAL A 415 -20.92 -7.24 -15.35
CA VAL A 415 -22.20 -6.63 -15.73
C VAL A 415 -22.05 -5.13 -15.77
N LYS A 416 -22.32 -4.54 -16.93
CA LYS A 416 -22.43 -3.10 -17.11
C LYS A 416 -23.85 -2.76 -17.55
N ILE A 417 -24.39 -1.63 -17.11
CA ILE A 417 -25.74 -1.17 -17.47
C ILE A 417 -25.61 0.31 -17.84
N PRO A 418 -26.12 0.76 -19.00
CA PRO A 418 -26.94 0.01 -19.96
C PRO A 418 -26.18 -0.89 -20.96
N GLU A 419 -24.84 -0.84 -20.99
CA GLU A 419 -24.01 -1.60 -21.94
C GLU A 419 -23.87 -3.09 -21.58
N LYS A 420 -24.27 -4.01 -22.46
CA LYS A 420 -23.94 -5.43 -22.27
C LYS A 420 -22.49 -5.71 -22.69
N VAL A 421 -21.56 -5.68 -21.74
CA VAL A 421 -20.21 -6.21 -21.95
C VAL A 421 -19.92 -7.24 -20.87
N ASN A 422 -19.74 -8.50 -21.26
CA ASN A 422 -19.17 -9.52 -20.39
C ASN A 422 -17.66 -9.28 -20.32
N GLY A 423 -17.24 -8.40 -19.41
CA GLY A 423 -15.83 -8.19 -19.09
C GLY A 423 -15.24 -9.38 -18.32
N GLU A 424 -13.92 -9.51 -18.32
CA GLU A 424 -13.22 -10.47 -17.47
C GLU A 424 -13.44 -10.11 -15.99
N GLY A 425 -13.84 -11.10 -15.19
CA GLY A 425 -14.17 -10.90 -13.79
C GLY A 425 -12.94 -10.52 -12.95
N HIS A 426 -13.08 -9.49 -12.12
CA HIS A 426 -12.06 -9.12 -11.14
C HIS A 426 -12.11 -10.04 -9.89
N LEU A 427 -10.97 -10.17 -9.20
CA LEU A 427 -10.82 -11.05 -8.03
C LEU A 427 -11.50 -10.55 -6.73
N SER A 428 -11.80 -9.24 -6.64
CA SER A 428 -12.40 -8.61 -5.45
C SER A 428 -13.76 -8.00 -5.75
N GLU A 429 -14.71 -8.16 -4.83
CA GLU A 429 -16.06 -7.60 -4.93
C GLU A 429 -16.02 -6.07 -5.13
N MET A 430 -16.59 -5.60 -6.25
CA MET A 430 -16.65 -4.19 -6.59
C MET A 430 -17.87 -3.88 -7.48
N ILE A 431 -18.71 -2.95 -7.06
CA ILE A 431 -19.86 -2.44 -7.83
C ILE A 431 -19.86 -0.92 -7.77
N MET A 432 -19.91 -0.27 -8.94
CA MET A 432 -20.05 1.18 -9.09
C MET A 432 -21.44 1.52 -9.63
N PHE A 433 -22.07 2.51 -9.02
CA PHE A 433 -23.34 3.12 -9.43
C PHE A 433 -23.07 4.56 -9.85
N ARG A 434 -23.73 5.04 -10.92
CA ARG A 434 -23.89 6.48 -11.19
C ARG A 434 -25.36 6.81 -11.34
N CYS A 435 -25.74 7.95 -10.78
CA CYS A 435 -27.11 8.41 -10.70
C CYS A 435 -27.35 9.60 -11.63
N SER A 436 -28.60 9.82 -12.01
CA SER A 436 -29.00 10.91 -12.92
C SER A 436 -28.68 12.31 -12.37
N ASN A 437 -28.59 12.46 -11.05
CA ASN A 437 -28.22 13.69 -10.37
C ASN A 437 -26.70 13.94 -10.28
N GLY A 438 -25.87 13.09 -10.89
CA GLY A 438 -24.41 13.21 -10.88
C GLY A 438 -23.70 12.47 -9.75
N LEU A 439 -24.43 11.86 -8.80
CA LEU A 439 -23.84 11.05 -7.73
C LEU A 439 -23.25 9.75 -8.29
N SER A 440 -22.00 9.47 -7.95
CA SER A 440 -21.35 8.17 -8.12
C SER A 440 -21.10 7.53 -6.76
N VAL A 441 -21.41 6.23 -6.61
CA VAL A 441 -21.12 5.45 -5.39
C VAL A 441 -20.46 4.14 -5.81
N THR A 442 -19.33 3.79 -5.20
CA THR A 442 -18.62 2.54 -5.45
C THR A 442 -18.45 1.78 -4.16
N PHE A 443 -18.97 0.55 -4.10
CA PHE A 443 -18.67 -0.40 -3.03
C PHE A 443 -17.54 -1.32 -3.46
N ARG A 444 -16.54 -1.53 -2.58
CA ARG A 444 -15.37 -2.35 -2.87
C ARG A 444 -14.88 -3.06 -1.62
N THR A 445 -14.49 -4.33 -1.74
CA THR A 445 -13.77 -5.03 -0.67
C THR A 445 -12.27 -4.76 -0.74
N SER A 446 -11.62 -4.59 0.41
CA SER A 446 -10.16 -4.57 0.49
C SER A 446 -9.60 -5.98 0.25
N GLY A 447 -8.53 -6.06 -0.56
CA GLY A 447 -7.83 -7.33 -0.81
C GLY A 447 -6.87 -7.73 0.33
N THR A 448 -6.49 -6.78 1.18
CA THR A 448 -5.48 -6.95 2.23
C THR A 448 -6.05 -6.78 3.64
N GLU A 449 -7.26 -6.24 3.78
CA GLU A 449 -7.89 -5.93 5.07
C GLU A 449 -9.34 -6.44 5.08
N PRO A 450 -9.92 -6.78 6.25
CA PRO A 450 -11.32 -7.18 6.37
C PRO A 450 -12.26 -5.97 6.27
N LYS A 451 -12.09 -5.13 5.25
CA LYS A 451 -12.80 -3.85 5.08
C LYS A 451 -13.70 -3.88 3.84
N LEU A 452 -14.94 -3.43 4.01
CA LEU A 452 -15.87 -3.08 2.94
C LEU A 452 -15.88 -1.56 2.81
N LYS A 453 -15.17 -1.04 1.80
CA LYS A 453 -15.01 0.37 1.52
C LYS A 453 -16.15 0.87 0.64
N TYR A 454 -16.55 2.12 0.84
CA TYR A 454 -17.43 2.82 -0.06
C TYR A 454 -16.87 4.19 -0.40
N TYR A 455 -16.88 4.49 -1.69
CA TYR A 455 -16.41 5.74 -2.25
C TYR A 455 -17.58 6.46 -2.88
N SER A 456 -17.72 7.75 -2.66
CA SER A 456 -18.76 8.53 -3.30
C SER A 456 -18.25 9.87 -3.79
N GLU A 457 -18.78 10.29 -4.93
CA GLU A 457 -18.48 11.57 -5.57
C GLU A 457 -19.76 12.17 -6.13
N LEU A 458 -19.97 13.46 -5.88
CA LEU A 458 -21.00 14.26 -6.53
C LEU A 458 -20.34 15.46 -7.21
N VAL A 459 -20.46 15.53 -8.54
CA VAL A 459 -20.01 16.69 -9.31
C VAL A 459 -21.18 17.65 -9.48
N CYS A 460 -21.05 18.86 -8.95
CA CYS A 460 -22.14 19.83 -8.91
C CYS A 460 -21.65 21.28 -9.07
N GLN A 461 -22.59 22.21 -9.25
CA GLN A 461 -22.26 23.63 -9.21
C GLN A 461 -22.46 24.15 -7.79
N ALA A 462 -21.38 24.66 -7.19
CA ALA A 462 -21.38 25.23 -5.85
C ALA A 462 -20.36 26.40 -5.77
N PRO A 463 -20.69 27.56 -6.35
CA PRO A 463 -19.76 28.68 -6.48
C PRO A 463 -19.42 29.35 -5.13
N THR A 464 -20.26 29.21 -4.11
CA THR A 464 -20.01 29.77 -2.78
C THR A 464 -19.70 28.69 -1.75
N ARG A 465 -18.95 29.05 -0.70
CA ARG A 465 -18.66 28.12 0.43
C ARG A 465 -19.92 27.59 1.11
N SER A 466 -20.96 28.41 1.25
CA SER A 466 -22.23 27.98 1.85
C SER A 466 -22.93 26.93 0.98
N GLU A 467 -22.90 27.07 -0.34
CA GLU A 467 -23.41 26.05 -1.26
C GLU A 467 -22.56 24.77 -1.19
N GLN A 468 -21.23 24.90 -1.12
CA GLN A 468 -20.32 23.76 -0.97
C GLN A 468 -20.62 22.97 0.31
N GLU A 469 -20.78 23.66 1.45
CA GLU A 469 -21.18 23.05 2.72
C GLU A 469 -22.56 22.37 2.62
N SER A 470 -23.52 23.02 1.97
CA SER A 470 -24.85 22.42 1.73
C SER A 470 -24.76 21.15 0.88
N MET A 471 -23.93 21.14 -0.16
CA MET A 471 -23.72 19.95 -0.99
C MET A 471 -23.01 18.82 -0.24
N ASN A 472 -22.07 19.15 0.65
CA ASN A 472 -21.44 18.16 1.54
C ASN A 472 -22.47 17.46 2.43
N GLU A 473 -23.39 18.20 3.05
CA GLU A 473 -24.45 17.60 3.87
C GLU A 473 -25.44 16.78 3.03
N LYS A 474 -25.81 17.27 1.84
CA LYS A 474 -26.66 16.51 0.91
C LYS A 474 -26.01 15.20 0.48
N LEU A 475 -24.72 15.19 0.17
CA LEU A 475 -23.98 13.99 -0.19
C LEU A 475 -24.01 12.97 0.96
N LYS A 476 -23.76 13.39 2.20
CA LYS A 476 -23.82 12.49 3.36
C LYS A 476 -25.17 11.80 3.51
N VAL A 477 -26.27 12.52 3.28
CA VAL A 477 -27.63 11.96 3.33
C VAL A 477 -27.83 10.92 2.23
N MET A 478 -27.52 11.26 0.98
CA MET A 478 -27.69 10.32 -0.16
C MET A 478 -26.82 9.07 0.02
N VAL A 479 -25.56 9.23 0.45
CA VAL A 479 -24.66 8.09 0.68
C VAL A 479 -25.13 7.22 1.82
N LYS A 480 -25.70 7.81 2.88
CA LYS A 480 -26.30 7.04 3.97
C LYS A 480 -27.46 6.18 3.46
N GLU A 481 -28.32 6.69 2.58
CA GLU A 481 -29.39 5.90 1.96
C GLU A 481 -28.83 4.70 1.18
N PHE A 482 -27.79 4.93 0.36
CA PHE A 482 -27.08 3.86 -0.34
C PHE A 482 -26.52 2.79 0.60
N VAL A 483 -25.85 3.22 1.68
CA VAL A 483 -25.25 2.32 2.66
C VAL A 483 -26.33 1.49 3.39
N GLU A 484 -27.37 2.14 3.92
CA GLU A 484 -28.44 1.45 4.65
C GLU A 484 -29.23 0.49 3.75
N GLU A 485 -29.55 0.91 2.52
CA GLU A 485 -30.33 0.09 1.60
C GLU A 485 -29.51 -1.09 1.03
N LEU A 486 -28.27 -0.83 0.59
CA LEU A 486 -27.48 -1.80 -0.18
C LEU A 486 -26.45 -2.57 0.65
N LEU A 487 -25.91 -2.00 1.74
CA LEU A 487 -25.00 -2.72 2.63
C LEU A 487 -25.69 -3.29 3.86
N GLN A 488 -26.78 -2.66 4.33
CA GLN A 488 -27.52 -3.07 5.54
C GLN A 488 -26.56 -3.33 6.72
N PRO A 489 -25.81 -2.31 7.18
CA PRO A 489 -24.72 -2.52 8.13
C PRO A 489 -25.17 -3.19 9.42
N LYS A 490 -26.35 -2.79 9.94
CA LYS A 490 -26.89 -3.32 11.19
C LYS A 490 -27.32 -4.79 11.05
N GLU A 491 -28.01 -5.15 9.97
CA GLU A 491 -28.47 -6.51 9.72
C GLU A 491 -27.32 -7.48 9.42
N ASN A 492 -26.23 -6.96 8.85
CA ASN A 492 -25.05 -7.76 8.51
C ASN A 492 -23.92 -7.65 9.55
N GLY A 493 -24.16 -7.01 10.71
CA GLY A 493 -23.18 -6.92 11.79
C GLY A 493 -21.87 -6.21 11.41
N LEU A 494 -21.95 -5.24 10.49
CA LEU A 494 -20.80 -4.48 10.04
C LEU A 494 -20.39 -3.46 11.11
N LEU A 495 -19.09 -3.34 11.39
CA LEU A 495 -18.54 -2.42 12.38
C LEU A 495 -18.01 -1.17 11.65
N GLY A 496 -18.44 0.04 12.00
CA GLY A 496 -18.10 1.27 11.26
C GLY A 496 -17.87 2.48 12.13
#